data_AF-A0A939HQU0-F1
#
_entry.id   AF-A0A939HQU0-F1
#
_cell.length_a   1.000
_cell.length_b   1.000
_cell.length_c   1.000
_cell.angle_alpha   90.00
_cell.angle_beta   90.00
_cell.angle_gamma   90.00
#
_symmetry.space_group_name_H-M   'P 1'
#
loop_
_entity.id
_entity.type
_entity.pdbx_description
1 polymer ?
#
loop_
_entity_poly.entity_id
_entity_poly.type
_entity_poly.pdbx_seq_one_letter_code
_entity_poly.pdbx_strand_id
1 'polypeptide(L)' 'MSPAPIAHHDDAETAAFIAAVQEGVADADAGRTVPYPAVREWLLSWGTEYKKPAPIAHVSHTLKEPIT' A
#
# COMPACT_ATOMS: atom_id res chain seq x y z
N MET A 1 -11.24 31.24 -10.78
CA MET A 1 -10.98 30.05 -9.94
C MET A 1 -11.22 30.43 -8.49
N SER A 2 -12.13 29.75 -7.79
CA SER A 2 -12.16 29.77 -6.32
C SER A 2 -11.03 28.86 -5.81
N PRO A 3 -10.35 29.20 -4.71
CA PRO A 3 -9.36 28.31 -4.12
C PRO A 3 -10.04 26.99 -3.69
N ALA A 4 -9.35 25.87 -3.93
CA ALA A 4 -9.80 24.59 -3.40
C ALA A 4 -9.86 24.68 -1.86
N PRO A 5 -10.89 24.10 -1.22
CA PRO A 5 -10.94 24.05 0.23
C PRO A 5 -9.68 23.31 0.72
N ILE A 6 -8.94 23.95 1.63
CA ILE A 6 -7.89 23.26 2.37
C ILE A 6 -8.62 22.30 3.29
N ALA A 7 -8.46 21.00 3.06
CA ALA A 7 -8.98 19.99 3.97
C ALA A 7 -8.26 20.17 5.31
N HIS A 8 -8.98 20.69 6.31
CA HIS A 8 -8.52 20.66 7.69
C HIS A 8 -8.82 19.26 8.23
N HIS A 9 -7.84 18.37 8.18
CA HIS A 9 -7.89 17.13 8.93
C HIS A 9 -7.84 17.47 10.42
N ASP A 10 -8.73 16.89 11.22
CA ASP A 10 -8.63 17.03 12.67
C ASP A 10 -7.42 16.24 13.21
N ASP A 11 -7.05 16.53 14.46
CA ASP A 11 -5.87 15.92 15.09
C ASP A 11 -5.99 14.38 15.19
N ALA A 12 -7.22 13.86 15.28
CA ALA A 12 -7.47 12.42 15.38
C ALA A 12 -7.30 11.72 14.03
N GLU A 13 -7.83 12.30 12.94
CA GLU A 13 -7.63 11.82 11.58
C GLU A 13 -6.15 11.86 11.19
N THR A 14 -5.44 12.92 11.60
CA THR A 14 -3.99 13.03 11.40
C THR A 14 -3.24 11.94 12.16
N ALA A 15 -3.58 11.68 13.42
CA ALA A 15 -2.96 10.62 14.20
C ALA A 15 -3.24 9.22 13.60
N ALA A 16 -4.46 8.97 13.13
CA ALA A 16 -4.83 7.73 12.46
C ALA A 16 -4.06 7.52 11.15
N PHE A 17 -3.89 8.58 10.35
CA PHE A 17 -3.09 8.54 9.13
C PHE A 17 -1.62 8.20 9.43
N ILE A 18 -1.02 8.83 10.44
CA ILE A 18 0.36 8.57 10.86
C ILE A 18 0.52 7.10 11.28
N ALA A 19 -0.42 6.57 12.09
CA ALA A 19 -0.40 5.18 12.52
C ALA A 19 -0.49 4.20 11.33
N ALA A 20 -1.39 4.45 10.38
CA ALA A 20 -1.54 3.63 9.18
C ALA A 20 -0.28 3.65 8.29
N VAL A 21 0.40 4.80 8.17
CA VAL A 21 1.68 4.91 7.45
C VAL A 21 2.77 4.09 8.15
N GLN A 22 2.87 4.19 9.48
CA GLN A 22 3.85 3.43 10.25
C GLN A 22 3.64 1.91 10.12
N GLU A 23 2.39 1.46 10.13
CA GLU A 23 2.03 0.07 9.86
C GLU A 23 2.48 -0.37 8.46
N GLY A 24 2.18 0.42 7.43
CA GLY A 24 2.58 0.11 6.06
C GLY A 24 4.11 0.01 5.85
N VAL A 25 4.88 0.86 6.54
CA VAL A 25 6.35 0.78 6.54
C VAL A 25 6.83 -0.50 7.22
N ALA A 26 6.28 -0.83 8.40
CA ALA A 26 6.64 -2.05 9.12
C ALA A 26 6.28 -3.33 8.32
N ASP A 27 5.17 -3.32 7.58
CA ASP A 27 4.79 -4.38 6.66
C ASP A 27 5.79 -4.55 5.50
N ALA A 28 6.18 -3.44 4.89
CA ALA A 28 7.17 -3.43 3.82
C ALA A 28 8.53 -3.96 4.29
N ASP A 29 9.01 -3.52 5.46
CA ASP A 29 10.26 -3.97 6.06
C ASP A 29 10.25 -5.47 6.43
N ALA A 30 9.09 -5.98 6.84
CA ALA A 30 8.87 -7.41 7.08
C ALA A 30 8.63 -8.22 5.79
N GLY A 31 8.74 -7.58 4.62
CA GLY A 31 8.57 -8.22 3.33
C GLY A 31 7.13 -8.56 2.98
N ARG A 32 6.12 -8.07 3.72
CA ARG A 32 4.67 -8.23 3.44
C ARG A 32 4.25 -7.30 2.30
N THR A 33 4.77 -7.54 1.10
CA THR A 33 4.50 -6.71 -0.07
C THR A 33 3.83 -7.52 -1.17
N VAL A 34 3.21 -6.82 -2.12
CA VAL A 34 2.67 -7.42 -3.35
C VAL A 34 3.56 -7.03 -4.53
N PRO A 35 3.97 -7.96 -5.39
CA PRO A 35 4.70 -7.63 -6.61
C PRO A 35 3.90 -6.69 -7.52
N TYR A 36 4.58 -5.69 -8.08
CA TYR A 36 3.97 -4.72 -9.01
C TYR A 36 3.15 -5.35 -10.14
N PRO A 37 3.62 -6.40 -10.86
CA PRO A 37 2.85 -6.99 -11.95
C PRO A 37 1.48 -7.52 -11.51
N ALA A 38 1.39 -8.10 -10.31
CA ALA A 38 0.14 -8.61 -9.76
C ALA A 38 -0.86 -7.47 -9.47
N VAL A 39 -0.39 -6.35 -8.92
CA VAL A 39 -1.21 -5.15 -8.71
C VAL A 39 -1.66 -4.55 -10.04
N ARG A 40 -0.75 -4.46 -11.01
CA ARG A 40 -1.06 -3.92 -12.35
C ARG A 40 -2.15 -4.72 -13.05
N GLU A 41 -2.01 -6.05 -13.10
CA GLU A 41 -3.03 -6.91 -13.72
C GLU A 41 -4.39 -6.80 -13.03
N TRP A 42 -4.39 -6.71 -11.70
CA TRP A 42 -5.62 -6.52 -10.95
C TRP A 42 -6.29 -5.19 -11.30
N LEU A 43 -5.57 -4.07 -11.27
CA LEU A 43 -6.12 -2.76 -11.60
C LEU A 43 -6.63 -2.69 -13.05
N LEU A 44 -5.92 -3.30 -14.00
CA LEU A 44 -6.33 -3.34 -15.41
C LEU A 44 -7.59 -4.19 -15.67
N SER A 45 -7.90 -5.13 -14.77
CA SER A 45 -9.13 -5.90 -14.86
C SER A 45 -10.37 -5.15 -14.36
N TRP A 46 -10.19 -4.02 -13.66
CA TRP A 46 -11.30 -3.23 -13.15
C TRP A 46 -12.13 -2.64 -14.29
N GLY A 47 -13.46 -2.62 -14.11
CA GLY A 47 -14.39 -2.16 -15.14
C GLY A 47 -14.58 -3.14 -16.30
N THR A 48 -14.02 -4.35 -16.20
CA THR A 48 -14.22 -5.43 -17.19
C THR A 48 -15.04 -6.57 -16.60
N GLU A 49 -15.62 -7.40 -17.47
CA GLU A 49 -16.29 -8.65 -17.07
C GLU A 49 -15.32 -9.69 -16.47
N TYR A 50 -14.00 -9.52 -16.69
CA TYR A 50 -12.93 -10.40 -16.21
C TYR A 50 -12.22 -9.85 -14.97
N LYS A 51 -12.94 -9.12 -14.10
CA LYS A 51 -12.36 -8.55 -12.86
C LYS A 51 -11.63 -9.63 -12.06
N LYS A 52 -10.33 -9.42 -11.84
CA LYS A 52 -9.47 -10.29 -11.04
C LYS A 52 -9.68 -10.04 -9.53
N PRO A 53 -9.46 -11.05 -8.67
CA PRO A 53 -9.39 -10.84 -7.23
C PRO A 53 -8.21 -9.95 -6.85
N ALA A 54 -8.31 -9.26 -5.72
CA ALA A 54 -7.20 -8.46 -5.19
C ALA A 54 -6.01 -9.37 -4.87
N PRO A 55 -4.78 -8.96 -5.19
CA PRO A 55 -3.60 -9.74 -4.88
C PRO A 55 -3.33 -9.73 -3.37
N ILE A 56 -2.92 -10.88 -2.84
CA ILE A 56 -2.54 -11.04 -1.44
C ILE A 56 -1.03 -10.78 -1.25
N ALA A 57 -0.68 -10.14 -0.14
CA ALA A 57 0.71 -9.89 0.23
C ALA A 57 1.46 -11.22 0.37
N HIS A 58 2.64 -11.30 -0.26
CA HIS A 58 3.53 -12.44 -0.10
C HIS A 58 4.60 -12.04 0.91
N VAL A 59 4.90 -12.90 1.89
CA VAL A 59 6.06 -12.68 2.76
C VAL A 59 7.30 -13.07 1.95
N SER A 60 8.03 -12.08 1.45
CA SER A 60 9.30 -12.33 0.79
C SER A 60 10.35 -12.62 1.87
N HIS A 61 10.78 -13.87 1.99
CA HIS A 61 11.86 -14.26 2.91
C HIS A 61 13.19 -13.79 2.31
N THR A 62 13.48 -12.49 2.42
CA THR A 62 14.75 -11.94 1.95
C THR A 62 15.82 -12.30 2.97
N LEU A 63 16.58 -13.35 2.69
CA LEU A 63 17.83 -13.66 3.38
C LEU A 63 18.75 -12.44 3.17
N LYS A 64 18.84 -11.53 4.15
CA LYS A 64 19.91 -10.52 4.13
C LYS A 64 21.21 -11.29 4.33
N GLU A 65 21.96 -11.53 3.26
CA GLU A 65 23.30 -12.08 3.39
C GLU A 65 24.13 -11.12 4.25
N PRO A 66 24.81 -11.61 5.31
CA PRO A 66 25.64 -10.77 6.14
C PRO A 66 26.83 -10.29 5.31
N ILE A 67 26.91 -8.97 5.13
CA ILE A 67 28.11 -8.31 4.61
C ILE A 67 29.22 -8.57 5.63
N THR A 68 30.18 -9.42 5.28
CA THR A 68 31.46 -9.63 6.00
C THR A 68 32.48 -8.63 5.50
#